data_AF-A0A090QZE4-F1
#
_entry.id   AF-A0A090QZE4-F1
#
_cell.length_a   1.000
_cell.length_b   1.000
_cell.length_c   1.000
_cell.angle_alpha   90.00
_cell.angle_beta   90.00
_cell.angle_gamma   90.00
#
_symmetry.space_group_name_H-M   'P 1'
#
loop_
_entity.id
_entity.type
_entity.pdbx_description
1 polymer ?
#
loop_
_entity_poly.entity_id
_entity_poly.type
_entity_poly.pdbx_seq_one_letter_code
_entity_poly.pdbx_strand_id
1 'polypeptide(L)' 'MFNAHAKFPNMIIDDLNDLALPVLKPYLPLSIKMKESHYHQTPLIHLLPKHKLSQQFTQLLQTLEASQTAAEVQHTE' A
#
# COMPACT_ATOMS: atom_id res chain seq x y z
N MET A 1 -18.72 -4.04 3.73
CA MET A 1 -18.04 -4.92 4.70
C MET A 1 -17.09 -5.82 3.90
N PHE A 2 -15.77 -5.75 4.13
CA PHE A 2 -14.77 -6.55 3.38
C PHE A 2 -14.77 -7.98 3.93
N ASN A 3 -15.14 -8.95 3.11
CA ASN A 3 -15.11 -10.37 3.47
C ASN A 3 -13.74 -10.95 3.13
N ALA A 4 -13.00 -11.42 4.15
CA ALA A 4 -11.67 -12.04 4.00
C ALA A 4 -11.65 -13.33 3.15
N HIS A 5 -12.83 -13.90 2.85
CA HIS A 5 -13.00 -15.06 1.97
C HIS A 5 -13.37 -14.69 0.52
N ALA A 6 -13.51 -13.40 0.20
CA ALA A 6 -13.74 -12.98 -1.16
C ALA A 6 -12.46 -13.24 -1.95
N LYS A 7 -12.49 -14.15 -2.93
CA LYS A 7 -11.42 -14.35 -3.92
C LYS A 7 -11.08 -13.09 -4.72
N PHE A 8 -11.94 -12.07 -4.61
CA PHE A 8 -11.96 -10.87 -5.42
C PHE A 8 -10.73 -9.97 -5.31
N PRO A 9 -10.15 -9.65 -4.13
CA PRO A 9 -8.97 -8.80 -4.06
C PRO A 9 -7.74 -9.45 -4.71
N ASN A 10 -7.58 -10.77 -4.56
CA ASN A 10 -6.50 -11.51 -5.19
C ASN A 10 -6.71 -11.59 -6.70
N MET A 11 -7.95 -11.86 -7.16
CA MET A 11 -8.27 -11.84 -8.59
C MET A 11 -7.97 -10.48 -9.24
N ILE A 12 -8.31 -9.36 -8.58
CA ILE A 12 -7.96 -8.03 -9.10
C ILE A 12 -6.44 -7.88 -9.21
N ILE A 13 -5.68 -8.34 -8.23
CA ILE A 13 -4.21 -8.27 -8.28
C ILE A 13 -3.69 -9.13 -9.45
N ASP A 14 -4.23 -10.32 -9.62
CA ASP A 14 -3.85 -11.23 -10.71
C ASP A 14 -4.18 -10.59 -12.08
N ASP A 15 -5.38 -10.03 -12.26
CA ASP A 15 -5.78 -9.33 -13.49
C ASP A 15 -4.86 -8.13 -13.80
N LEU A 16 -4.44 -7.37 -12.77
CA LEU A 16 -3.50 -6.26 -12.95
C LEU A 16 -2.11 -6.76 -13.36
N ASN A 17 -1.66 -7.88 -12.82
CA ASN A 17 -0.38 -8.50 -13.21
C ASN A 17 -0.45 -9.05 -14.64
N ASP A 18 -1.56 -9.66 -15.04
CA ASP A 18 -1.80 -10.16 -16.40
C ASP A 18 -1.77 -9.03 -17.44
N LEU A 19 -2.23 -7.83 -17.05
CA LEU A 19 -2.13 -6.60 -17.86
C LEU A 19 -0.76 -5.92 -17.81
N ALA A 20 0.25 -6.55 -17.17
CA ALA A 20 1.59 -6.01 -16.95
C ALA A 20 1.60 -4.62 -16.27
N LEU A 21 0.61 -4.34 -15.43
CA LEU A 21 0.53 -3.10 -14.66
C LEU A 21 1.34 -3.22 -13.36
N PRO A 22 2.05 -2.16 -12.93
CA PRO A 22 2.87 -2.21 -11.73
C PRO A 22 2.01 -2.26 -10.48
N VAL A 23 2.09 -3.36 -9.73
CA VAL A 23 1.45 -3.52 -8.42
C VAL A 23 2.51 -3.47 -7.31
N LEU A 24 2.45 -2.45 -6.48
CA LEU A 24 3.45 -2.22 -5.43
C LEU A 24 3.14 -3.04 -4.17
N LYS A 25 4.22 -3.47 -3.49
CA LYS A 25 4.19 -4.12 -2.18
C LYS A 25 4.84 -3.20 -1.14
N PRO A 26 4.53 -3.34 0.17
CA PRO A 26 3.59 -4.30 0.76
C PRO A 26 2.11 -3.93 0.55
N TYR A 27 1.23 -4.94 0.54
CA TYR A 27 -0.22 -4.69 0.60
C TYR A 27 -0.62 -4.17 1.98
N LEU A 28 -1.51 -3.17 1.99
CA LEU A 28 -2.00 -2.54 3.21
C LEU A 28 -3.24 -3.29 3.72
N PRO A 29 -3.18 -3.94 4.89
CA PRO A 29 -4.33 -4.62 5.46
C PRO A 29 -5.34 -3.62 6.03
N LEU A 30 -6.58 -4.06 6.17
CA LEU A 30 -7.56 -3.35 6.99
C LEU A 30 -7.06 -3.23 8.42
N SER A 31 -7.30 -2.08 9.04
CA SER A 31 -6.85 -1.83 10.41
C SER A 31 -7.84 -0.99 11.20
N ILE A 32 -8.16 -1.48 12.39
CA ILE A 32 -8.90 -0.70 13.39
C ILE A 32 -8.07 0.54 13.78
N LYS A 33 -6.74 0.44 13.77
CA LYS A 33 -5.87 1.59 14.07
C LYS A 33 -5.98 2.71 13.05
N MET A 34 -6.23 2.38 11.77
CA MET A 34 -6.56 3.40 10.77
C MET A 34 -7.92 4.06 11.08
N LYS A 35 -8.94 3.29 11.47
CA LYS A 35 -10.23 3.85 11.90
C LYS A 35 -10.10 4.77 13.11
N GLU A 36 -9.30 4.35 14.11
CA GLU A 36 -8.97 5.17 15.28
C GLU A 36 -8.24 6.46 14.86
N SER A 37 -7.27 6.39 13.93
CA SER A 37 -6.57 7.56 13.38
C SER A 37 -7.54 8.56 12.75
N HIS A 38 -8.50 8.09 11.95
CA HIS A 38 -9.53 8.96 11.37
C HIS A 38 -10.42 9.60 12.43
N TYR A 39 -10.84 8.83 13.44
CA TYR A 39 -11.64 9.34 14.55
C TYR A 39 -10.93 10.45 15.33
N HIS A 40 -9.62 10.28 15.60
CA HIS A 40 -8.79 11.29 16.26
C HIS A 40 -8.31 12.40 15.30
N GLN A 41 -8.67 12.36 14.02
CA GLN A 41 -8.23 13.28 12.97
C GLN A 41 -6.71 13.50 12.96
N THR A 42 -5.95 12.48 13.34
CA THR A 42 -4.50 12.55 13.49
C THR A 42 -3.87 11.48 12.60
N PRO A 43 -2.91 11.82 11.72
CA PRO A 43 -2.26 10.85 10.85
C PRO A 43 -1.70 9.65 11.63
N LEU A 44 -1.90 8.45 11.10
CA LEU A 44 -1.55 7.20 11.77
C LEU A 44 -0.08 7.13 12.18
N ILE A 45 0.84 7.68 11.37
CA ILE A 45 2.28 7.72 11.69
C ILE A 45 2.61 8.61 12.88
N HIS A 46 1.82 9.66 13.13
CA HIS A 46 1.97 10.52 14.31
C HIS A 46 1.28 9.92 15.53
N LEU A 47 0.11 9.30 15.34
CA LEU A 47 -0.68 8.71 16.43
C LEU A 47 -0.06 7.41 16.97
N LEU A 48 0.40 6.53 16.07
CA LEU A 48 0.91 5.19 16.37
C LEU A 48 2.17 4.88 15.56
N PRO A 49 3.29 5.58 15.78
CA PRO A 49 4.49 5.47 14.95
C PRO A 49 5.08 4.05 14.89
N LYS A 50 4.97 3.29 15.99
CA LYS A 50 5.53 1.94 16.10
C LYS A 50 4.59 0.84 15.59
N HIS A 51 3.36 1.17 15.21
CA HIS A 51 2.38 0.17 14.79
C HIS A 51 2.72 -0.41 13.42
N LYS A 52 2.40 -1.70 13.21
CA LYS A 52 2.71 -2.44 11.98
C LYS A 52 2.22 -1.71 10.72
N LEU A 53 0.98 -1.21 10.72
CA LEU A 53 0.44 -0.51 9.56
C LEU A 53 1.22 0.78 9.25
N SER A 54 1.67 1.53 10.27
CA SER A 54 2.49 2.72 10.08
C SER A 54 3.80 2.39 9.38
N GLN A 55 4.46 1.30 9.81
CA GLN A 55 5.68 0.81 9.17
C GLN A 55 5.42 0.35 7.72
N GLN A 56 4.28 -0.30 7.45
CA GLN A 56 3.91 -0.71 6.08
C GLN A 56 3.70 0.48 5.14
N PHE A 57 3.16 1.60 5.63
CA PHE A 57 3.08 2.83 4.84
C PHE A 57 4.47 3.38 4.50
N THR A 58 5.40 3.40 5.45
CA THR A 58 6.79 3.82 5.19
C THR A 58 7.48 2.92 4.17
N GLN A 59 7.31 1.60 4.29
CA GLN A 59 7.87 0.64 3.33
C GLN A 59 7.28 0.79 1.94
N LEU A 60 5.97 1.06 1.85
CA LEU A 60 5.31 1.29 0.58
C LEU A 60 5.80 2.57 -0.08
N LEU A 61 6.00 3.64 0.69
CA LEU A 61 6.60 4.89 0.19
C LEU A 61 8.00 4.64 -0.38
N GLN A 62 8.86 3.92 0.35
CA GLN A 62 10.20 3.56 -0.14
C GLN A 62 10.14 2.76 -1.44
N THR A 63 9.18 1.84 -1.57
CA THR A 63 9.00 1.04 -2.78
C THR A 63 8.52 1.91 -3.95
N LEU A 64 7.61 2.86 -3.68
CA LEU A 64 7.13 3.82 -4.68
C LEU A 64 8.27 4.71 -5.18
N GLU A 65 9.06 5.27 -4.27
CA GLU A 65 10.22 6.12 -4.61
C GLU A 65 11.25 5.36 -5.46
N ALA A 66 11.59 4.12 -5.06
CA ALA A 66 12.50 3.28 -5.83
C ALA A 66 11.96 2.94 -7.23
N SER A 67 10.65 2.73 -7.35
CA SER A 67 9.99 2.46 -8.64
C SER A 67 9.94 3.69 -9.54
N GLN A 68 9.76 4.88 -8.96
CA GLN A 68 9.77 6.16 -9.68
C GLN A 68 11.16 6.44 -10.26
N THR A 69 12.21 6.23 -9.46
CA THR A 69 13.60 6.37 -9.91
C THR A 69 13.90 5.42 -11.06
N ALA A 70 13.42 4.17 -11.03
CA ALA A 70 13.63 3.22 -12.12
C ALA A 70 12.92 3.62 -13.43
N ALA A 71 11.78 4.31 -13.36
CA ALA A 71 11.05 4.79 -14.54
C ALA A 71 11.73 6.00 -15.22
N GLU A 72 12.41 6.86 -14.46
CA GLU A 72 13.13 8.02 -15.00
C GLU A 72 14.40 7.63 -15.79
N VAL A 73 15.02 6.49 -15.49
CA VAL A 73 16.20 5.99 -16.24
C VAL A 73 15.80 5.42 -17.61
N GLN A 74 14.53 5.09 -17.84
CA GLN A 74 14.05 4.41 -19.07
C GLN A 74 13.52 5.36 -20.16
N HIS A 75 13.57 6.68 -19.95
CA HIS A 75 13.15 7.69 -20.94
C HIS A 75 14.28 8.56 -21.49
N THR A 76 15.54 8.22 -21.20
CA THR A 76 16.69 8.84 -21.83
C THR A 76 17.50 7.79 -22.59
N GLU A 77 17.06 7.47 -23.80
CA GLU A 77 17.89 7.01 -24.94
C GLU A 77 17.10 7.12 -26.25
#